data_AF-A0A4R9A595-F1
#
_entry.id   AF-A0A4R9A595-F1
#
_cell.length_a   1.000
_cell.length_b   1.000
_cell.length_c   1.000
_cell.angle_alpha   90.00
_cell.angle_beta   90.00
_cell.angle_gamma   90.00
#
_symmetry.space_group_name_H-M   'P 1'
#
loop_
_entity.id
_entity.type
_entity.pdbx_description
1 polymer ?
#
loop_
_entity_poly.entity_id
_entity_poly.type
_entity_poly.pdbx_seq_one_letter_code
_entity_poly.pdbx_strand_id
1 'polypeptide(L)'
;MELDAYPTRVILMEEYTVTLPLWDRSPSPDMWFGPFSPGALGLPPELEERLIAWNQRYEYLMGTDFKWPSEQEHLDFVVDGHLLAAALQRAFGSRVLVLYREDDSELSRIPQPTPATPPTGSVHIMARQNGVLKPITMPAHPRGSVVQQILQMSDAEIEAAGARIDVAALTWQPERMPTRILLRSDSAESPLADRSPLFALSDDRIEPATLGLSATLTARLQQWDARGPEPRVEQLVAGHELAAAVQREIGPQVSVLFPEADAARSRPAPELVAILDRMNPLNR
;
A
#
# COMPACT_ATOMS: atom_id res chain seq x y z
N MET A 1 -17.30 -26.55 14.66
CA MET A 1 -16.29 -25.62 14.14
C MET A 1 -16.82 -25.18 12.79
N GLU A 2 -17.65 -24.14 12.78
CA GLU A 2 -18.03 -23.49 11.54
C GLU A 2 -16.75 -22.81 11.05
N LEU A 3 -16.25 -23.23 9.89
CA LEU A 3 -15.23 -22.46 9.19
C LEU A 3 -15.90 -21.14 8.84
N ASP A 4 -15.41 -20.03 9.41
CA ASP A 4 -15.77 -18.69 8.92
C ASP A 4 -15.61 -18.69 7.41
N ALA A 5 -16.59 -18.13 6.70
CA ALA A 5 -16.64 -18.15 5.25
C ALA A 5 -15.33 -17.58 4.67
N TYR A 6 -14.52 -18.46 4.10
CA TYR A 6 -13.24 -18.12 3.49
C TYR A 6 -13.47 -17.70 2.02
N PRO A 7 -12.84 -16.61 1.53
CA PRO A 7 -11.95 -15.67 2.23
C PRO A 7 -12.71 -14.61 3.04
N THR A 8 -12.09 -14.07 4.08
CA THR A 8 -12.62 -12.92 4.86
C THR A 8 -12.11 -11.58 4.34
N ARG A 9 -11.02 -11.56 3.57
CA ARG A 9 -10.43 -10.35 2.95
C ARG A 9 -9.90 -10.68 1.56
N VAL A 10 -10.18 -9.80 0.60
CA VAL A 10 -9.68 -9.90 -0.77
C VAL A 10 -9.10 -8.55 -1.18
N ILE A 11 -7.91 -8.55 -1.77
CA ILE A 11 -7.33 -7.36 -2.39
C ILE A 11 -7.50 -7.40 -3.91
N LEU A 12 -8.03 -6.33 -4.46
CA LEU A 12 -7.99 -6.00 -5.88
C LEU A 12 -6.71 -5.24 -6.17
N MET A 13 -5.84 -5.79 -7.01
CA MET A 13 -4.61 -5.14 -7.44
C MET A 13 -4.23 -5.61 -8.85
N GLU A 14 -3.67 -4.70 -9.63
CA GLU A 14 -3.09 -5.01 -10.94
C GLU A 14 -2.07 -6.15 -10.86
N GLU A 15 -2.08 -7.03 -11.86
CA GLU A 15 -1.19 -8.19 -11.87
C GLU A 15 -0.86 -8.61 -13.31
N TYR A 16 0.35 -9.12 -13.54
CA TYR A 16 0.75 -9.58 -14.86
C TYR A 16 0.42 -11.06 -15.04
N THR A 17 -0.04 -11.42 -16.24
CA THR A 17 -0.26 -12.78 -16.72
C THR A 17 -1.42 -13.53 -16.04
N VAL A 18 -2.35 -12.81 -15.41
CA VAL A 18 -3.46 -13.41 -14.65
C VAL A 18 -4.81 -12.91 -15.14
N THR A 19 -5.82 -13.76 -15.03
CA THR A 19 -7.18 -13.44 -15.48
C THR A 19 -7.94 -12.64 -14.41
N LEU A 20 -7.93 -13.08 -13.15
CA LEU A 20 -8.53 -12.31 -12.06
C LEU A 20 -7.47 -11.60 -11.21
N PRO A 21 -7.52 -10.26 -11.10
CA PRO A 21 -6.61 -9.45 -10.30
C PRO A 21 -6.97 -9.45 -8.80
N LEU A 22 -7.35 -10.62 -8.25
CA LEU A 22 -7.85 -10.75 -6.88
C LEU A 22 -6.97 -11.71 -6.08
N TRP A 23 -6.52 -11.27 -4.91
CA TRP A 23 -5.70 -12.08 -4.02
C TRP A 23 -6.33 -12.23 -2.64
N ASP A 24 -6.11 -13.38 -2.01
CA ASP A 24 -6.48 -13.56 -0.62
C ASP A 24 -5.56 -12.73 0.30
N ARG A 25 -6.19 -12.07 1.28
CA ARG A 25 -5.52 -11.37 2.38
C ARG A 25 -6.14 -11.70 3.73
N SER A 26 -6.85 -12.82 3.81
CA SER A 26 -7.43 -13.29 5.07
C SER A 26 -6.30 -13.61 6.07
N PRO A 27 -6.45 -13.27 7.36
CA PRO A 27 -5.48 -13.60 8.40
C PRO A 27 -5.60 -15.09 8.78
N SER A 28 -5.33 -15.99 7.82
CA SER A 28 -5.50 -17.44 7.95
C SER A 28 -4.19 -18.18 7.69
N PRO A 29 -3.85 -19.24 8.45
CA PRO A 29 -2.72 -20.10 8.14
C PRO A 29 -2.91 -20.87 6.83
N ASP A 30 -4.16 -21.01 6.38
CA ASP A 30 -4.55 -21.66 5.12
C ASP A 30 -4.79 -20.62 4.00
N MET A 31 -4.14 -19.46 4.08
CA MET A 31 -4.24 -18.39 3.08
C MET A 31 -3.91 -18.91 1.68
N TRP A 32 -4.72 -18.53 0.71
CA TRP A 32 -4.56 -18.91 -0.68
C TRP A 32 -3.37 -18.16 -1.26
N PHE A 33 -2.41 -18.91 -1.80
CA PHE A 33 -1.25 -18.34 -2.43
C PHE A 33 -1.50 -18.19 -3.94
N GLY A 34 -1.53 -16.95 -4.41
CA GLY A 34 -1.76 -16.61 -5.81
C GLY A 34 -3.08 -15.85 -6.01
N PRO A 35 -3.32 -15.39 -7.25
CA PRO A 35 -4.60 -14.85 -7.62
C PRO A 35 -5.69 -15.94 -7.61
N PHE A 36 -6.93 -15.55 -7.39
CA PHE A 36 -8.08 -16.44 -7.53
C PHE A 36 -8.32 -16.80 -9.00
N SER A 37 -8.87 -17.99 -9.25
CA SER A 37 -9.33 -18.37 -10.58
C SER A 37 -10.77 -17.89 -10.82
N PRO A 38 -11.18 -17.61 -12.09
CA PRO A 38 -12.57 -17.35 -12.43
C PRO A 38 -13.54 -18.37 -11.83
N GLY A 39 -14.67 -17.92 -11.28
CA GLY A 39 -15.67 -18.72 -10.61
C GLY A 39 -15.32 -19.18 -9.19
N ALA A 40 -14.07 -19.05 -8.74
CA ALA A 40 -13.65 -19.56 -7.41
C ALA A 40 -14.34 -18.82 -6.25
N LEU A 41 -14.68 -17.55 -6.46
CA LEU A 41 -15.28 -16.67 -5.44
C LEU A 41 -16.81 -16.55 -5.56
N GLY A 42 -17.42 -17.22 -6.56
CA GLY A 42 -18.86 -17.14 -6.81
C GLY A 42 -19.35 -15.73 -7.19
N LEU A 43 -18.48 -14.93 -7.83
CA LEU A 43 -18.85 -13.59 -8.29
C LEU A 43 -19.82 -13.65 -9.48
N PRO A 44 -20.65 -12.61 -9.69
CA PRO A 44 -21.44 -12.48 -10.91
C PRO A 44 -20.53 -12.51 -12.15
N PRO A 45 -20.88 -13.26 -13.22
CA PRO A 45 -20.03 -13.39 -14.41
C PRO A 45 -19.64 -12.05 -15.06
N GLU A 46 -20.60 -11.11 -15.12
CA GLU A 46 -20.37 -9.75 -15.63
C GLU A 46 -19.32 -8.97 -14.82
N LEU A 47 -19.19 -9.24 -13.53
CA LEU A 47 -18.19 -8.59 -12.68
C LEU A 47 -16.81 -9.21 -12.90
N GLU A 48 -16.72 -10.54 -13.07
CA GLU A 48 -15.47 -11.20 -13.44
C GLU A 48 -14.95 -10.71 -14.80
N GLU A 49 -15.84 -10.60 -15.80
CA GLU A 49 -15.49 -10.06 -17.12
C GLU A 49 -14.92 -8.65 -17.03
N ARG A 50 -15.52 -7.78 -16.21
CA ARG A 50 -15.02 -6.42 -15.98
C ARG A 50 -13.66 -6.38 -15.28
N LEU A 51 -13.42 -7.27 -14.32
CA LEU A 51 -12.13 -7.39 -13.63
C LEU A 51 -11.03 -7.87 -14.58
N ILE A 52 -11.34 -8.87 -15.40
CA ILE A 52 -10.45 -9.37 -16.46
C ILE A 52 -10.11 -8.24 -17.43
N ALA A 53 -11.12 -7.52 -17.94
CA ALA A 53 -10.92 -6.42 -18.88
C ALA A 53 -10.09 -5.27 -18.27
N TRP A 54 -10.32 -4.95 -16.99
CA TRP A 54 -9.52 -3.96 -16.27
C TRP A 54 -8.06 -4.39 -16.16
N ASN A 55 -7.77 -5.64 -15.77
CA ASN A 55 -6.39 -6.13 -15.67
C ASN A 55 -5.70 -6.23 -17.05
N GLN A 56 -6.42 -6.66 -18.08
CA GLN A 56 -5.90 -6.67 -19.46
C GLN A 56 -5.55 -5.27 -19.97
N ARG A 57 -6.35 -4.26 -19.59
CA ARG A 57 -6.03 -2.86 -19.90
C ARG A 57 -4.72 -2.44 -19.22
N TYR A 58 -4.49 -2.83 -17.97
CA TYR A 58 -3.21 -2.58 -17.28
C TYR A 58 -2.04 -3.18 -18.05
N GLU A 59 -2.10 -4.48 -18.35
CA GLU A 59 -1.03 -5.18 -19.06
C GLU A 59 -0.71 -4.52 -20.41
N TYR A 60 -1.77 -4.18 -21.16
CA TYR A 60 -1.64 -3.51 -22.45
C TYR A 60 -0.99 -2.12 -22.32
N LEU A 61 -1.42 -1.31 -21.36
CA LEU A 61 -0.92 0.06 -21.19
C LEU A 61 0.51 0.11 -20.64
N MET A 62 0.89 -0.82 -19.75
CA MET A 62 2.24 -0.85 -19.19
C MET A 62 3.29 -1.34 -20.19
N GLY A 63 2.92 -2.27 -21.08
CA GLY A 63 3.81 -2.81 -22.10
C GLY A 63 5.15 -3.27 -21.52
N THR A 64 6.25 -2.93 -22.18
CA THR A 64 7.62 -3.23 -21.72
C THR A 64 8.25 -2.15 -20.87
N ASP A 65 7.69 -0.93 -20.91
CA ASP A 65 8.34 0.27 -20.38
C ASP A 65 7.83 0.64 -18.98
N PHE A 66 6.79 -0.04 -18.51
CA PHE A 66 6.20 0.11 -17.17
C PHE A 66 5.82 1.57 -16.87
N LYS A 67 5.30 2.28 -17.89
CA LYS A 67 4.92 3.69 -17.79
C LYS A 67 3.52 3.88 -18.32
N TRP A 68 2.72 4.66 -17.59
CA TRP A 68 1.43 5.12 -18.06
C TRP A 68 1.61 5.97 -19.32
N PRO A 69 0.83 5.74 -20.39
CA PRO A 69 0.98 6.55 -21.61
C PRO A 69 0.53 8.01 -21.41
N SER A 70 -0.34 8.26 -20.42
CA SER A 70 -0.66 9.61 -19.94
C SER A 70 -1.11 9.63 -18.47
N GLU A 71 -1.06 10.80 -17.84
CA GLU A 71 -1.64 11.02 -16.50
C GLU A 71 -3.15 10.76 -16.48
N GLN A 72 -3.87 11.11 -17.55
CA GLN A 72 -5.31 10.87 -17.64
C GLN A 72 -5.63 9.37 -17.68
N GLU A 73 -4.87 8.58 -18.42
CA GLU A 73 -5.08 7.12 -18.45
C GLU A 73 -4.76 6.47 -17.11
N HIS A 74 -3.71 6.94 -16.42
CA HIS A 74 -3.42 6.49 -15.06
C HIS A 74 -4.60 6.82 -14.13
N LEU A 75 -5.11 8.05 -14.21
CA LEU A 75 -6.24 8.49 -13.41
C LEU A 75 -7.49 7.65 -13.66
N ASP A 76 -7.88 7.49 -14.92
CA ASP A 76 -9.05 6.71 -15.32
C ASP A 76 -8.93 5.26 -14.84
N PHE A 77 -7.74 4.66 -14.97
CA PHE A 77 -7.48 3.30 -14.52
C PHE A 77 -7.65 3.12 -13.01
N VAL A 78 -7.09 4.05 -12.21
CA VAL A 78 -7.18 3.99 -10.74
C VAL A 78 -8.63 4.22 -10.28
N VAL A 79 -9.31 5.17 -10.91
CA VAL A 79 -10.73 5.44 -10.67
C VAL A 79 -11.60 4.23 -10.97
N ASP A 80 -11.37 3.56 -12.10
CA ASP A 80 -12.07 2.32 -12.46
C ASP A 80 -11.82 1.21 -11.42
N GLY A 81 -10.59 1.12 -10.90
CA GLY A 81 -10.23 0.16 -9.86
C GLY A 81 -11.02 0.36 -8.56
N HIS A 82 -11.17 1.60 -8.07
CA HIS A 82 -12.03 1.89 -6.92
C HIS A 82 -13.50 1.54 -7.18
N LEU A 83 -14.03 1.84 -8.38
CA LEU A 83 -15.40 1.49 -8.73
C LEU A 83 -15.62 -0.02 -8.84
N LEU A 84 -14.60 -0.77 -9.29
CA LEU A 84 -14.60 -2.23 -9.25
C LEU A 84 -14.54 -2.76 -7.82
N ALA A 85 -13.73 -2.16 -6.94
CA ALA A 85 -13.71 -2.50 -5.53
C ALA A 85 -15.08 -2.28 -4.86
N ALA A 86 -15.79 -1.20 -5.19
CA ALA A 86 -17.18 -0.98 -4.76
C ALA A 86 -18.14 -2.07 -5.28
N ALA A 87 -18.00 -2.49 -6.54
CA ALA A 87 -18.83 -3.54 -7.12
C ALA A 87 -18.55 -4.92 -6.47
N LEU A 88 -17.28 -5.25 -6.22
CA LEU A 88 -16.85 -6.42 -5.46
C LEU A 88 -17.41 -6.42 -4.05
N GLN A 89 -17.30 -5.30 -3.34
CA GLN A 89 -17.80 -5.18 -1.97
C GLN A 89 -19.31 -5.41 -1.91
N ARG A 90 -20.04 -4.90 -2.90
CA ARG A 90 -21.49 -5.15 -3.05
C ARG A 90 -21.80 -6.63 -3.31
N ALA A 91 -21.00 -7.29 -4.16
CA ALA A 91 -21.19 -8.71 -4.48
C ALA A 91 -20.88 -9.63 -3.29
N PHE A 92 -19.82 -9.35 -2.53
CA PHE A 92 -19.45 -10.12 -1.34
C PHE A 92 -20.34 -9.82 -0.12
N GLY A 93 -20.98 -8.66 -0.10
CA GLY A 93 -21.70 -8.18 1.08
C GLY A 93 -20.74 -7.87 2.23
N SER A 94 -21.16 -8.16 3.47
CA SER A 94 -20.36 -7.87 4.68
C SER A 94 -19.40 -9.00 5.07
N ARG A 95 -19.41 -10.11 4.31
CA ARG A 95 -18.63 -11.31 4.64
C ARG A 95 -17.15 -11.16 4.30
N VAL A 96 -16.84 -10.38 3.28
CA VAL A 96 -15.48 -10.18 2.76
C VAL A 96 -15.19 -8.69 2.72
N LEU A 97 -14.07 -8.27 3.32
CA LEU A 97 -13.57 -6.92 3.16
C LEU A 97 -12.79 -6.82 1.84
N VAL A 98 -13.15 -5.85 1.01
CA VAL A 98 -12.46 -5.59 -0.27
C VAL A 98 -11.46 -4.44 -0.09
N LEU A 99 -10.20 -4.77 -0.36
CA LEU A 99 -9.07 -3.85 -0.36
C LEU A 99 -8.72 -3.47 -1.81
N TYR A 100 -8.17 -2.29 -2.03
CA TYR A 100 -7.72 -1.86 -3.37
C TYR A 100 -6.29 -1.33 -3.32
N ARG A 101 -5.39 -1.95 -4.11
CA ARG A 101 -3.94 -1.70 -4.28
C ARG A 101 -3.06 -1.86 -3.05
N GLU A 102 -3.61 -1.64 -1.87
CA GLU A 102 -2.90 -1.79 -0.60
C GLU A 102 -3.70 -2.64 0.38
N ASP A 103 -2.96 -3.43 1.16
CA ASP A 103 -3.45 -4.24 2.25
C ASP A 103 -2.74 -3.84 3.53
N ASP A 104 -3.44 -3.78 4.67
CA ASP A 104 -2.74 -3.73 5.94
C ASP A 104 -2.16 -5.12 6.27
N SER A 105 -0.92 -5.33 5.83
CA SER A 105 -0.20 -6.58 6.06
C SER A 105 0.05 -6.83 7.55
N GLU A 106 0.05 -5.82 8.42
CA GLU A 106 0.22 -6.00 9.86
C GLU A 106 -1.00 -6.67 10.50
N LEU A 107 -2.21 -6.29 10.08
CA LEU A 107 -3.46 -6.98 10.49
C LEU A 107 -3.56 -8.41 9.94
N SER A 108 -2.82 -8.70 8.86
CA SER A 108 -2.82 -10.00 8.17
C SER A 108 -1.75 -10.96 8.71
N ARG A 109 -0.81 -10.49 9.55
CA ARG A 109 0.23 -11.34 10.14
C ARG A 109 -0.33 -12.17 11.29
N ILE A 110 -0.35 -13.49 11.10
CA ILE A 110 -0.36 -14.43 12.21
C ILE A 110 0.91 -14.17 13.04
N PRO A 111 0.84 -14.07 14.38
CA PRO A 111 2.02 -13.91 15.23
C PRO A 111 3.04 -15.00 14.88
N GLN A 112 4.13 -14.60 14.20
CA GLN A 112 5.23 -15.53 13.96
C GLN A 112 5.90 -15.81 15.32
N PRO A 113 6.19 -17.08 15.63
CA PRO A 113 7.07 -17.38 16.75
C PRO A 113 8.36 -16.58 16.56
N THR A 114 8.76 -15.85 17.60
CA THR A 114 9.96 -15.02 17.61
C THR A 114 11.12 -15.82 17.01
N PRO A 115 11.82 -15.32 15.97
CA PRO A 115 12.91 -16.07 15.37
C PRO A 115 13.96 -16.32 16.46
N ALA A 116 14.20 -17.60 16.75
CA ALA A 116 15.30 -18.01 17.57
C ALA A 116 16.59 -17.43 16.97
N THR A 117 17.47 -16.96 17.87
CA THR A 117 18.78 -16.33 17.63
C THR A 117 19.40 -16.70 16.28
N PRO A 118 19.81 -15.72 15.44
CA PRO A 118 20.39 -16.03 14.14
C PRO A 118 21.64 -16.91 14.33
N PRO A 119 21.80 -18.00 13.56
CA PRO A 119 22.95 -18.87 13.69
C PRO A 119 24.22 -18.10 13.30
N THR A 120 25.16 -18.02 14.23
CA THR A 120 26.54 -17.60 13.96
C THR A 120 27.21 -18.67 13.11
N GLY A 121 27.09 -18.57 11.78
CA GLY A 121 27.72 -19.49 10.84
C GLY A 121 27.95 -18.85 9.48
N SER A 122 29.09 -19.17 8.85
CA SER A 122 29.38 -18.83 7.46
C SER A 122 28.46 -19.58 6.51
N VAL A 123 27.89 -18.89 5.53
CA VAL A 123 27.08 -19.54 4.48
C VAL A 123 28.02 -20.00 3.36
N HIS A 124 27.98 -21.29 3.07
CA HIS A 124 28.63 -21.86 1.90
C HIS A 124 27.60 -21.96 0.77
N ILE A 125 27.81 -21.19 -0.30
CA ILE A 125 26.97 -21.25 -1.51
C ILE A 125 27.79 -21.90 -2.61
N MET A 126 27.22 -22.89 -3.29
CA MET A 126 27.83 -23.50 -4.46
C MET A 126 27.53 -22.63 -5.68
N ALA A 127 28.54 -21.96 -6.24
CA ALA A 127 28.40 -21.17 -7.45
C ALA A 127 29.14 -21.83 -8.61
N ARG A 128 28.58 -21.73 -9.82
CA ARG A 128 29.18 -22.31 -11.02
C ARG A 128 30.09 -21.28 -11.67
N GLN A 129 31.41 -21.52 -11.63
CA GLN A 129 32.41 -20.63 -12.20
C GLN A 129 33.22 -21.41 -13.24
N ASN A 130 33.21 -20.94 -14.51
CA ASN A 130 33.85 -21.61 -15.65
C ASN A 130 33.40 -23.08 -15.82
N GLY A 131 32.10 -23.35 -15.65
CA GLY A 131 31.51 -24.68 -15.81
C GLY A 131 31.67 -25.63 -14.62
N VAL A 132 32.50 -25.29 -13.62
CA VAL A 132 32.76 -26.09 -12.42
C VAL A 132 32.04 -25.49 -11.21
N LEU A 133 31.34 -26.32 -10.43
CA LEU A 133 30.73 -25.91 -9.16
C LEU A 133 31.84 -25.73 -8.12
N LYS A 134 31.97 -24.52 -7.56
CA LYS A 134 32.91 -24.21 -6.48
C LYS A 134 32.16 -23.66 -5.27
N PRO A 135 32.54 -24.07 -4.04
CA PRO A 135 32.01 -23.44 -2.83
C PRO A 135 32.58 -22.03 -2.71
N ILE A 136 31.69 -21.04 -2.69
CA ILE A 136 32.01 -19.67 -2.26
C ILE A 136 31.67 -19.61 -0.78
N THR A 137 32.69 -19.32 0.04
CA THR A 137 32.49 -18.99 1.45
C THR A 137 32.33 -17.49 1.53
N MET A 138 31.10 -17.03 1.77
CA MET A 138 30.88 -15.61 2.03
C MET A 138 31.25 -15.31 3.49
N PRO A 139 32.05 -14.27 3.78
CA PRO A 139 32.19 -13.80 5.15
C PRO A 139 30.80 -13.44 5.68
N ALA A 140 30.53 -13.75 6.94
CA ALA A 140 29.33 -13.26 7.61
C ALA A 140 29.28 -11.74 7.41
N HIS A 141 28.17 -11.24 6.86
CA HIS A 141 27.93 -9.81 6.64
C HIS A 141 28.30 -8.98 7.88
N PRO A 142 28.68 -7.69 7.74
CA PRO A 142 29.00 -6.84 8.89
C PRO A 142 27.92 -6.97 9.97
N ARG A 143 28.36 -7.07 11.23
CA ARG A 143 27.53 -7.37 12.40
C ARG A 143 26.45 -6.30 12.57
N GLY A 144 25.22 -6.61 12.20
CA GLY A 144 24.04 -5.82 12.57
C GLY A 144 23.09 -5.52 11.41
N SER A 145 21.86 -5.08 11.74
CA SER A 145 20.89 -4.59 10.76
C SER A 145 21.42 -3.34 10.03
N VAL A 146 20.84 -3.00 8.87
CA VAL A 146 21.23 -1.80 8.11
C VAL A 146 21.13 -0.54 8.98
N VAL A 147 20.07 -0.43 9.79
CA VAL A 147 19.91 0.64 10.78
C VAL A 147 21.08 0.70 11.77
N GLN A 148 21.55 -0.44 12.29
CA GLN A 148 22.69 -0.47 13.21
C GLN A 148 23.99 -0.01 12.55
N GLN A 149 24.17 -0.33 11.27
CA GLN A 149 25.33 0.13 10.50
C GLN A 149 25.28 1.65 10.32
N ILE A 150 24.11 2.21 9.97
CA ILE A 150 23.89 3.67 9.84
C ILE A 150 24.21 4.39 11.16
N LEU A 151 23.76 3.85 12.30
CA LEU A 151 24.02 4.44 13.61
C LEU A 151 25.51 4.40 14.02
N GLN A 152 26.30 3.52 13.42
CA GLN A 152 27.75 3.40 13.67
C GLN A 152 28.61 4.22 12.71
N MET A 153 28.03 4.75 11.63
CA MET A 153 28.74 5.61 10.67
C MET A 153 29.17 6.93 11.33
N SER A 154 30.37 7.38 11.02
CA SER A 154 30.85 8.73 11.37
C SER A 154 30.03 9.81 10.67
N ASP A 155 30.07 11.04 11.18
CA ASP A 155 29.31 12.15 10.60
C ASP A 155 29.72 12.42 9.14
N ALA A 156 31.02 12.32 8.82
CA ALA A 156 31.52 12.46 7.45
C ALA A 156 31.00 11.36 6.50
N GLU A 157 30.82 10.13 7.00
CA GLU A 157 30.23 9.04 6.22
C GLU A 157 28.73 9.25 6.01
N ILE A 158 28.02 9.79 7.01
CA ILE A 158 26.60 10.16 6.89
C ILE A 158 26.42 11.30 5.88
N GLU A 159 27.25 12.34 5.92
CA GLU A 159 27.22 13.44 4.94
C GLU A 159 27.48 12.92 3.52
N ALA A 160 28.47 12.05 3.35
CA ALA A 160 28.78 11.46 2.04
C ALA A 160 27.62 10.57 1.52
N ALA A 161 27.00 9.77 2.39
CA ALA A 161 25.85 8.95 2.04
C ALA A 161 24.59 9.81 1.75
N GLY A 162 24.43 10.91 2.48
CA GLY A 162 23.31 11.84 2.40
C GLY A 162 23.41 12.88 1.29
N ALA A 163 24.58 13.08 0.67
CA ALA A 163 24.84 14.16 -0.28
C ALA A 163 23.90 14.20 -1.51
N ARG A 164 23.22 13.09 -1.83
CA ARG A 164 22.24 12.99 -2.92
C ARG A 164 20.79 12.82 -2.45
N ILE A 165 20.58 12.81 -1.14
CA ILE A 165 19.26 12.66 -0.54
C ILE A 165 18.64 14.05 -0.43
N ASP A 166 17.51 14.23 -1.10
CA ASP A 166 16.69 15.42 -0.90
C ASP A 166 15.92 15.29 0.43
N VAL A 167 16.57 15.76 1.51
CA VAL A 167 16.00 15.73 2.88
C VAL A 167 14.68 16.48 2.93
N ALA A 168 14.54 17.59 2.21
CA ALA A 168 13.30 18.36 2.17
C ALA A 168 12.17 17.55 1.50
N ALA A 169 12.48 16.83 0.43
CA ALA A 169 11.51 15.94 -0.21
C ALA A 169 11.09 14.74 0.66
N LEU A 170 11.86 14.35 1.68
CA LEU A 170 11.56 13.21 2.55
C LEU A 170 11.05 13.59 3.94
N THR A 171 11.06 14.88 4.27
CA THR A 171 10.59 15.42 5.54
C THR A 171 9.22 16.06 5.35
N TRP A 172 8.36 15.93 6.35
CA TRP A 172 7.08 16.62 6.36
C TRP A 172 7.29 18.14 6.41
N GLN A 173 6.47 18.86 5.65
CA GLN A 173 6.42 20.32 5.63
C GLN A 173 4.96 20.76 5.67
N PRO A 174 4.62 21.85 6.39
CA PRO A 174 3.29 22.44 6.32
C PRO A 174 2.89 22.73 4.86
N GLU A 175 1.61 22.58 4.55
CA GLU A 175 1.02 22.87 3.22
C GLU A 175 1.51 21.98 2.06
N ARG A 176 2.38 21.01 2.33
CA ARG A 176 2.79 20.04 1.31
C ARG A 176 1.61 19.15 0.91
N MET A 177 1.42 18.99 -0.40
CA MET A 177 0.44 18.03 -0.90
C MET A 177 0.82 16.60 -0.49
N PRO A 178 -0.12 15.84 0.09
CA PRO A 178 0.12 14.45 0.45
C PRO A 178 0.36 13.62 -0.81
N THR A 179 1.19 12.59 -0.69
CA THR A 179 1.38 11.56 -1.72
C THR A 179 0.37 10.42 -1.58
N ARG A 180 -0.20 10.25 -0.37
CA ARG A 180 -1.17 9.21 -0.04
C ARG A 180 -2.21 9.74 0.93
N ILE A 181 -3.47 9.45 0.67
CA ILE A 181 -4.60 9.89 1.48
C ILE A 181 -5.43 8.67 1.82
N LEU A 182 -5.61 8.39 3.11
CA LEU A 182 -6.54 7.37 3.58
C LEU A 182 -7.89 7.99 3.91
N LEU A 183 -8.93 7.38 3.37
CA LEU A 183 -10.31 7.71 3.68
C LEU A 183 -10.77 6.89 4.90
N ARG A 184 -11.24 7.55 5.96
CA ARG A 184 -11.69 6.91 7.21
C ARG A 184 -13.02 7.49 7.66
N SER A 185 -13.89 6.67 8.26
CA SER A 185 -15.20 7.09 8.77
C SER A 185 -15.26 7.15 10.30
N ASP A 186 -14.12 7.41 10.95
CA ASP A 186 -13.96 7.43 12.41
C ASP A 186 -13.36 8.75 12.92
N SER A 187 -13.40 9.82 12.12
CA SER A 187 -12.71 11.07 12.43
C SER A 187 -13.69 12.19 12.73
N ALA A 188 -13.64 12.75 13.94
CA ALA A 188 -14.57 13.81 14.36
C ALA A 188 -14.44 15.13 13.56
N GLU A 189 -13.36 15.32 12.80
CA GLU A 189 -13.05 16.58 12.12
C GLU A 189 -12.94 16.42 10.59
N SER A 190 -12.23 15.41 10.11
CA SER A 190 -12.08 15.16 8.68
C SER A 190 -11.91 13.67 8.35
N PRO A 191 -12.64 13.13 7.36
CA PRO A 191 -12.49 11.75 6.92
C PRO A 191 -11.21 11.48 6.11
N LEU A 192 -10.34 12.47 5.92
CA LEU A 192 -9.13 12.37 5.13
C LEU A 192 -7.90 12.40 6.04
N ALA A 193 -7.05 11.38 5.91
CA ALA A 193 -5.80 11.27 6.65
C ALA A 193 -4.58 11.17 5.71
N ASP A 194 -3.55 11.98 5.94
CA ASP A 194 -2.26 11.89 5.28
C ASP A 194 -1.55 10.60 5.69
N ARG A 195 -1.20 9.82 4.68
CA ARG A 195 -0.47 8.56 4.80
C ARG A 195 0.84 8.58 4.01
N SER A 196 1.31 9.78 3.70
CA SER A 196 2.61 9.98 3.08
C SER A 196 3.71 9.46 4.01
N PRO A 197 4.67 8.67 3.50
CA PRO A 197 5.76 8.12 4.30
C PRO A 197 6.84 9.18 4.54
N LEU A 198 6.45 10.30 5.16
CA LEU A 198 7.31 11.44 5.43
C LEU A 198 7.84 11.40 6.87
N PHE A 199 9.11 11.76 7.01
CA PHE A 199 9.76 11.87 8.30
C PHE A 199 9.15 13.02 9.11
N ALA A 200 8.96 12.79 10.42
CA ALA A 200 8.39 13.73 11.37
C ALA A 200 6.98 14.25 11.02
N LEU A 201 6.17 13.47 10.29
CA LEU A 201 4.75 13.74 10.13
C LEU A 201 4.08 13.78 11.51
N SER A 202 3.63 14.96 11.92
CA SER A 202 3.15 15.24 13.28
C SER A 202 1.63 15.28 13.39
N ASP A 203 0.95 15.57 12.28
CA ASP A 203 -0.49 15.57 12.14
C ASP A 203 -0.83 14.90 10.80
N ASP A 204 -1.69 13.89 10.84
CA ASP A 204 -2.19 13.23 9.63
C ASP A 204 -3.51 13.83 9.16
N ARG A 205 -4.07 14.86 9.79
CA ARG A 205 -5.34 15.45 9.34
C ARG A 205 -5.16 16.20 8.04
N ILE A 206 -6.14 16.02 7.13
CA ILE A 206 -6.23 16.79 5.90
C ILE A 206 -7.58 17.50 5.83
N GLU A 207 -7.55 18.82 5.68
CA GLU A 207 -8.73 19.61 5.36
C GLU A 207 -9.08 19.44 3.87
N PRO A 208 -10.33 19.08 3.50
CA PRO A 208 -10.72 18.93 2.09
C PRO A 208 -10.38 20.13 1.21
N ALA A 209 -10.44 21.34 1.77
CA ALA A 209 -10.12 22.59 1.08
C ALA A 209 -8.64 22.70 0.68
N THR A 210 -7.71 22.11 1.44
CA THR A 210 -6.27 22.15 1.09
C THR A 210 -5.92 21.28 -0.11
N LEU A 211 -6.77 20.29 -0.40
CA LEU A 211 -6.68 19.45 -1.59
C LEU A 211 -7.41 20.04 -2.81
N GLY A 212 -8.08 21.18 -2.66
CA GLY A 212 -8.90 21.77 -3.71
C GLY A 212 -10.17 20.98 -4.04
N LEU A 213 -10.67 20.14 -3.11
CA LEU A 213 -11.89 19.38 -3.35
C LEU A 213 -13.11 20.29 -3.50
N SER A 214 -14.02 19.90 -4.37
CA SER A 214 -15.28 20.59 -4.59
C SER A 214 -16.13 20.61 -3.32
N ALA A 215 -16.93 21.66 -3.15
CA ALA A 215 -17.86 21.76 -2.02
C ALA A 215 -18.86 20.59 -2.00
N THR A 216 -19.28 20.13 -3.18
CA THR A 216 -20.17 18.97 -3.32
C THR A 216 -19.52 17.68 -2.82
N LEU A 217 -18.27 17.41 -3.20
CA LEU A 217 -17.56 16.21 -2.72
C LEU A 217 -17.27 16.31 -1.23
N THR A 218 -16.84 17.47 -0.74
CA THR A 218 -16.62 17.75 0.68
C THR A 218 -17.87 17.46 1.51
N ALA A 219 -19.05 17.92 1.07
CA ALA A 219 -20.31 17.65 1.75
C ALA A 219 -20.66 16.15 1.77
N ARG A 220 -20.38 15.42 0.67
CA ARG A 220 -20.60 13.97 0.62
C ARG A 220 -19.67 13.20 1.56
N LEU A 221 -18.41 13.61 1.66
CA LEU A 221 -17.43 13.05 2.59
C LEU A 221 -17.88 13.21 4.05
N GLN A 222 -18.30 14.42 4.43
CA GLN A 222 -18.82 14.70 5.77
C GLN A 222 -20.09 13.89 6.08
N GLN A 223 -21.01 13.78 5.12
CA GLN A 223 -22.23 12.97 5.29
C GLN A 223 -21.94 11.48 5.44
N TRP A 224 -20.90 10.99 4.76
CA TRP A 224 -20.47 9.60 4.88
C TRP A 224 -19.81 9.34 6.22
N ASP A 225 -18.90 10.22 6.66
CA ASP A 225 -18.23 10.13 7.95
C ASP A 225 -19.19 10.22 9.14
N ALA A 226 -20.19 11.11 9.07
CA ALA A 226 -21.21 11.26 10.11
C ALA A 226 -22.06 10.01 10.36
N ARG A 227 -22.04 9.02 9.45
CA ARG A 227 -22.71 7.72 9.65
C ARG A 227 -21.92 6.79 10.58
N GLY A 228 -20.65 7.11 10.83
CA GLY A 228 -19.76 6.38 11.73
C GLY A 228 -19.12 5.13 11.12
N PRO A 229 -18.31 4.41 11.92
CA PRO A 229 -17.45 3.32 11.46
C PRO A 229 -18.15 1.97 11.31
N GLU A 230 -19.47 1.89 11.44
CA GLU A 230 -20.17 0.60 11.40
C GLU A 230 -20.00 -0.02 9.99
N PRO A 231 -19.45 -1.25 9.87
CA PRO A 231 -19.09 -1.87 8.60
C PRO A 231 -20.34 -2.42 7.89
N ARG A 232 -21.27 -1.53 7.55
CA ARG A 232 -22.40 -1.82 6.69
C ARG A 232 -21.89 -1.87 5.25
N VAL A 233 -22.40 -2.82 4.47
CA VAL A 233 -21.98 -3.00 3.07
C VAL A 233 -22.11 -1.70 2.30
N GLU A 234 -23.20 -0.97 2.51
CA GLU A 234 -23.47 0.31 1.87
C GLU A 234 -22.44 1.38 2.26
N GLN A 235 -21.91 1.34 3.49
CA GLN A 235 -20.89 2.27 3.96
C GLN A 235 -19.54 1.99 3.29
N LEU A 236 -19.16 0.71 3.16
CA LEU A 236 -17.93 0.29 2.47
C LEU A 236 -18.00 0.57 0.97
N VAL A 237 -19.14 0.27 0.35
CA VAL A 237 -19.41 0.59 -1.06
C VAL A 237 -19.31 2.11 -1.29
N ALA A 238 -19.96 2.92 -0.45
CA ALA A 238 -19.90 4.36 -0.55
C ALA A 238 -18.48 4.90 -0.32
N GLY A 239 -17.69 4.27 0.56
CA GLY A 239 -16.29 4.64 0.79
C GLY A 239 -15.42 4.44 -0.45
N HIS A 240 -15.57 3.31 -1.16
CA HIS A 240 -14.88 3.08 -2.44
C HIS A 240 -15.33 4.07 -3.53
N GLU A 241 -16.63 4.37 -3.61
CA GLU A 241 -17.17 5.35 -4.57
C GLU A 241 -16.68 6.78 -4.25
N LEU A 242 -16.52 7.13 -2.97
CA LEU A 242 -15.93 8.40 -2.53
C LEU A 242 -14.44 8.44 -2.80
N ALA A 243 -13.70 7.35 -2.57
CA ALA A 243 -12.28 7.26 -2.90
C ALA A 243 -12.06 7.50 -4.41
N ALA A 244 -12.89 6.91 -5.26
CA ALA A 244 -12.89 7.19 -6.70
C ALA A 244 -13.17 8.66 -7.03
N ALA A 245 -14.09 9.31 -6.31
CA ALA A 245 -14.43 10.72 -6.53
C ALA A 245 -13.32 11.66 -6.06
N VAL A 246 -12.69 11.38 -4.91
CA VAL A 246 -11.52 12.10 -4.41
C VAL A 246 -10.37 11.96 -5.40
N GLN A 247 -10.08 10.74 -5.86
CA GLN A 247 -9.02 10.47 -6.84
C GLN A 247 -9.20 11.30 -8.11
N ARG A 248 -10.44 11.42 -8.64
CA ARG A 248 -10.74 12.25 -9.82
C ARG A 248 -10.40 13.73 -9.62
N GLU A 249 -10.66 14.29 -8.45
CA GLU A 249 -10.46 15.72 -8.20
C GLU A 249 -9.00 16.06 -7.87
N ILE A 250 -8.27 15.17 -7.18
CA ILE A 250 -6.86 15.42 -6.81
C ILE A 250 -5.85 14.97 -7.88
N GLY A 251 -6.27 14.15 -8.84
CA GLY A 251 -5.42 13.63 -9.91
C GLY A 251 -4.61 12.39 -9.52
N PRO A 252 -3.84 11.81 -10.46
CA PRO A 252 -3.24 10.47 -10.32
C PRO A 252 -1.96 10.42 -9.48
N GLN A 253 -1.42 11.58 -9.10
CA GLN A 253 -0.14 11.66 -8.38
C GLN A 253 -0.28 11.40 -6.88
N VAL A 254 -1.49 11.46 -6.36
CA VAL A 254 -1.82 11.18 -4.96
C VAL A 254 -2.63 9.89 -4.92
N SER A 255 -2.18 8.89 -4.17
CA SER A 255 -2.94 7.63 -4.05
C SER A 255 -4.02 7.77 -2.98
N VAL A 256 -5.28 7.52 -3.36
CA VAL A 256 -6.38 7.43 -2.39
C VAL A 256 -6.53 5.99 -1.91
N LEU A 257 -6.56 5.81 -0.60
CA LEU A 257 -6.58 4.52 0.09
C LEU A 257 -7.93 4.36 0.80
N PHE A 258 -8.52 3.18 0.70
CA PHE A 258 -9.74 2.79 1.40
C PHE A 258 -9.90 1.25 1.34
N PRO A 259 -10.42 0.59 2.38
CA PRO A 259 -10.86 1.10 3.68
C PRO A 259 -9.75 1.28 4.72
N GLU A 260 -8.54 0.83 4.41
CA GLU A 260 -7.40 0.80 5.30
C GLU A 260 -6.12 1.04 4.51
N ALA A 261 -5.02 1.25 5.23
CA ALA A 261 -3.69 1.43 4.66
C ALA A 261 -2.68 0.73 5.56
N ASP A 262 -1.71 0.02 4.96
CA ASP A 262 -0.62 -0.59 5.71
C ASP A 262 0.16 0.47 6.50
N ALA A 263 0.10 0.40 7.83
CA ALA A 263 0.83 1.30 8.69
C ALA A 263 2.35 1.25 8.43
N ALA A 264 2.90 0.10 8.03
CA ALA A 264 4.30 -0.03 7.67
C ALA A 264 4.62 0.73 6.37
N ARG A 265 3.73 0.71 5.38
CA ARG A 265 3.92 1.48 4.14
C ARG A 265 3.70 2.97 4.36
N SER A 266 2.89 3.37 5.34
CA SER A 266 2.65 4.78 5.67
C SER A 266 3.72 5.38 6.57
N ARG A 267 4.73 4.60 6.97
CA ARG A 267 5.92 5.08 7.68
C ARG A 267 7.11 5.16 6.73
N PRO A 268 8.02 6.14 6.89
CA PRO A 268 9.30 6.08 6.22
C PRO A 268 10.04 4.79 6.61
N ALA A 269 10.83 4.24 5.68
CA ALA A 269 11.65 3.07 5.97
C ALA A 269 12.56 3.33 7.19
N PRO A 270 12.75 2.36 8.11
CA PRO A 270 13.58 2.56 9.31
C PRO A 270 14.99 3.06 9.01
N GLU A 271 15.58 2.61 7.90
CA GLU A 271 16.89 3.06 7.41
C GLU A 271 16.88 4.55 7.03
N LEU A 272 15.79 5.00 6.39
CA LEU A 272 15.62 6.40 6.02
C LEU A 272 15.45 7.27 7.27
N VAL A 273 14.64 6.83 8.24
CA VAL A 273 14.49 7.51 9.53
C VAL A 273 15.87 7.68 10.20
N ALA A 274 16.66 6.60 10.28
CA ALA A 274 17.98 6.64 10.90
C ALA A 274 18.96 7.60 10.19
N ILE A 275 18.95 7.64 8.85
CA ILE A 275 19.77 8.59 8.08
C ILE A 275 19.31 10.03 8.34
N LEU A 276 18.01 10.30 8.26
CA LEU A 276 17.47 11.66 8.43
C LEU A 276 17.69 12.17 9.87
N ASP A 277 17.52 11.32 10.89
CA ASP A 277 17.84 11.65 12.28
C ASP A 277 19.30 12.09 12.45
N ARG A 278 20.23 11.42 11.75
CA ARG A 278 21.67 11.76 11.80
C ARG A 278 22.00 13.01 10.97
N MET A 279 21.30 13.26 9.87
CA MET A 279 21.53 14.43 9.00
C MET A 279 20.93 15.73 9.55
N ASN A 280 19.77 15.67 10.21
CA ASN A 280 19.04 16.84 10.69
C ASN A 280 19.86 17.79 11.59
N PRO A 281 20.71 17.31 12.54
CA PRO A 281 21.57 18.19 13.32
C PRO A 281 22.79 18.74 12.54
N LEU A 282 23.23 18.08 11.47
CA LEU A 282 24.39 18.49 10.67
C LEU A 282 24.05 19.64 9.70
N ASN A 283 22.77 19.79 9.36
CA ASN A 283 22.26 20.82 8.46
C ASN A 283 21.78 22.11 9.18
N ARG A 284 22.02 22.24 10.49
CA ARG A 284 21.70 23.42 11.30
C ARG A 284 22.93 24.29 11.52
#